data_AF-A0A1V3RY61-F1
#
_entry.id   AF-A0A1V3RY61-F1
#
_cell.length_a   1.000
_cell.length_b   1.000
_cell.length_c   1.000
_cell.angle_alpha   90.00
_cell.angle_beta   90.00
_cell.angle_gamma   90.00
#
_symmetry.space_group_name_H-M   'P 1'
#
loop_
_entity.id
_entity.type
_entity.pdbx_description
1 polymer ?
#
loop_
_entity_poly.entity_id
_entity_poly.type
_entity_poly.pdbx_seq_one_letter_code
_entity_poly.pdbx_strand_id
1 'polypeptide(L)'
;MYLRSSVLCLCLFSSLSQAAVNCSALAEKISGTVPEFHPSVQGKVIGTGRLHFHEAPDEACANKKIFVIPGDSLTVYSSLEDESWLEVNFIAKSGDDYTGWVKADRVEIGAAYGAPADDAQ
;
A
#
# COMPACT_ATOMS: atom_id res chain seq x y z
N MET A 1 -7.35 -2.35 -65.81
CA MET A 1 -7.58 -3.39 -64.78
C MET A 1 -6.74 -3.01 -63.56
N TYR A 2 -7.34 -2.38 -62.55
CA TYR A 2 -6.63 -1.94 -61.35
C TYR A 2 -6.52 -3.11 -60.36
N LEU A 3 -5.28 -3.50 -60.06
CA LEU A 3 -4.93 -4.58 -59.16
C LEU A 3 -5.22 -4.13 -57.71
N ARG A 4 -6.25 -4.71 -57.09
CA ARG A 4 -6.61 -4.48 -55.67
C ARG A 4 -5.54 -5.09 -54.77
N SER A 5 -4.57 -4.28 -54.36
CA SER A 5 -3.59 -4.65 -53.33
C SER A 5 -4.29 -4.64 -51.97
N SER A 6 -4.71 -5.81 -51.50
CA SER A 6 -5.20 -5.99 -50.13
C SER A 6 -3.99 -6.12 -49.20
N VAL A 7 -3.66 -5.03 -48.52
CA VAL A 7 -2.67 -5.02 -47.44
C VAL A 7 -3.31 -5.73 -46.24
N LEU A 8 -2.87 -6.97 -46.00
CA LEU A 8 -3.23 -7.74 -44.82
C LEU A 8 -2.52 -7.12 -43.61
N CYS A 9 -3.23 -6.29 -42.84
CA CYS A 9 -2.73 -5.73 -41.59
C CYS A 9 -2.68 -6.83 -40.52
N LEU A 10 -1.52 -7.48 -40.37
CA LEU A 10 -1.23 -8.38 -39.26
C LEU A 10 -1.09 -7.52 -37.98
N CYS A 11 -2.19 -7.36 -37.26
CA CYS A 11 -2.17 -6.83 -35.89
C CYS A 11 -1.36 -7.79 -35.01
N LEU A 12 -0.07 -7.50 -34.84
CA LEU A 12 0.76 -8.05 -33.79
C LEU A 12 0.15 -7.59 -32.46
N PHE A 13 -0.69 -8.43 -31.85
CA PHE A 13 -1.08 -8.29 -30.46
C PHE A 13 0.18 -8.53 -29.62
N SER A 14 0.97 -7.49 -29.41
CA SER A 14 2.03 -7.48 -28.41
C SER A 14 1.36 -7.63 -27.05
N SER A 15 1.29 -8.86 -26.55
CA SER A 15 0.94 -9.13 -25.17
C SER A 15 1.92 -8.40 -24.27
N LEU A 16 1.46 -7.31 -23.66
CA LEU A 16 2.12 -6.63 -22.55
C LEU A 16 2.21 -7.61 -21.39
N SER A 17 3.29 -8.37 -21.34
CA SER A 17 3.64 -9.15 -20.16
C SER A 17 4.10 -8.16 -19.10
N GLN A 18 3.20 -7.71 -18.21
CA GLN A 18 3.63 -7.09 -16.96
C GLN A 18 4.44 -8.15 -16.22
N ALA A 19 5.75 -7.91 -16.05
CA ALA A 19 6.57 -8.77 -15.21
C ALA A 19 5.90 -8.88 -13.84
N ALA A 20 5.70 -10.10 -13.35
CA ALA A 20 5.11 -10.31 -12.04
C ALA A 20 5.97 -9.62 -10.98
N VAL A 21 5.35 -8.82 -10.11
CA VAL A 21 6.05 -8.14 -9.01
C VAL A 21 6.58 -9.20 -8.05
N ASN A 22 7.88 -9.12 -7.74
CA ASN A 22 8.49 -9.95 -6.70
C ASN A 22 8.40 -9.19 -5.37
N CYS A 23 7.39 -9.52 -4.58
CA CYS A 23 7.06 -8.80 -3.36
C CYS A 23 8.16 -8.87 -2.31
N SER A 24 8.80 -10.03 -2.13
CA SER A 24 9.88 -10.19 -1.17
C SER A 24 11.10 -9.35 -1.56
N ALA A 25 11.48 -9.35 -2.84
CA ALA A 25 12.58 -8.52 -3.33
C ALA A 25 12.26 -7.02 -3.24
N LEU A 26 11.00 -6.63 -3.44
CA LEU A 26 10.56 -5.25 -3.24
C LEU A 26 10.65 -4.84 -1.77
N ALA A 27 10.16 -5.67 -0.85
CA ALA A 27 10.25 -5.44 0.59
C ALA A 27 11.71 -5.32 1.06
N GLU A 28 12.59 -6.22 0.61
CA GLU A 28 14.03 -6.16 0.90
C GLU A 28 14.68 -4.87 0.39
N LYS A 29 14.31 -4.43 -0.82
CA LYS A 29 14.87 -3.22 -1.43
C LYS A 29 14.57 -1.95 -0.63
N ILE A 30 13.37 -1.86 -0.05
CA ILE A 30 12.92 -0.65 0.65
C ILE A 30 13.20 -0.69 2.16
N SER A 31 13.55 -1.86 2.70
CA SER A 31 13.84 -2.03 4.13
C SER A 31 14.95 -1.07 4.59
N GLY A 32 14.65 -0.22 5.57
CA GLY A 32 15.59 0.74 6.14
C GLY A 32 15.92 1.95 5.27
N THR A 33 15.23 2.12 4.12
CA THR A 33 15.38 3.31 3.27
C THR A 33 14.16 4.24 3.34
N VAL A 34 13.05 3.77 3.89
CA VAL A 34 11.80 4.52 3.97
C VAL A 34 11.82 5.46 5.18
N PRO A 35 11.31 6.70 5.06
CA PRO A 35 11.13 7.60 6.20
C PRO A 35 10.29 6.99 7.32
N GLU A 36 10.86 6.95 8.53
CA GLU A 36 10.21 6.40 9.73
C GLU A 36 9.70 7.51 10.67
N PHE A 37 8.57 7.25 11.31
CA PHE A 37 8.03 8.05 12.39
C PHE A 37 8.68 7.65 13.72
N HIS A 38 9.35 8.62 14.37
CA HIS A 38 9.93 8.44 15.70
C HIS A 38 9.51 9.56 16.65
N PRO A 39 8.70 9.28 17.69
CA PRO A 39 8.04 8.00 17.95
C PRO A 39 7.02 7.63 16.86
N SER A 40 6.60 6.36 16.83
CA SER A 40 5.51 5.95 15.93
C SER A 40 4.22 6.72 16.25
N VAL A 41 3.39 6.89 15.22
CA VAL A 41 2.15 7.65 15.31
C VAL A 41 0.93 6.73 15.26
N GLN A 42 -0.19 7.17 15.81
CA GLN A 42 -1.44 6.41 15.71
C GLN A 42 -2.08 6.66 14.35
N GLY A 43 -2.67 5.62 13.78
CA GLY A 43 -3.51 5.71 12.59
C GLY A 43 -4.92 5.20 12.87
N LYS A 44 -5.91 5.78 12.20
CA LYS A 44 -7.28 5.28 12.21
C LYS A 44 -7.73 4.92 10.81
N VAL A 45 -8.24 3.70 10.63
CA VAL A 45 -8.73 3.26 9.33
C VAL A 45 -10.01 4.02 8.98
N ILE A 46 -10.06 4.57 7.76
CA ILE A 46 -11.17 5.35 7.24
C ILE A 46 -11.69 4.81 5.90
N GLY A 47 -12.74 5.44 5.37
CA GLY A 47 -13.39 5.07 4.12
C GLY A 47 -14.40 3.93 4.29
N THR A 48 -14.45 3.01 3.32
CA THR A 48 -15.43 1.90 3.31
C THR A 48 -14.79 0.57 2.92
N GLY A 49 -15.41 -0.54 3.32
CA GLY A 49 -14.93 -1.89 2.98
C GLY A 49 -13.62 -2.28 3.66
N ARG A 50 -13.05 -3.41 3.24
CA ARG A 50 -11.82 -3.97 3.82
C ARG A 50 -10.58 -3.27 3.27
N LEU A 51 -9.67 -2.91 4.16
CA LEU A 51 -8.30 -2.50 3.82
C LEU A 51 -7.38 -3.70 4.05
N HIS A 52 -6.89 -4.31 2.97
CA HIS A 52 -6.01 -5.47 3.05
C HIS A 52 -4.57 -5.04 3.30
N PHE A 53 -3.85 -5.88 4.04
CA PHE A 53 -2.41 -5.73 4.23
C PHE A 53 -1.67 -6.24 3.00
N HIS A 54 -0.50 -5.67 2.73
CA HIS A 54 0.39 -6.08 1.65
C HIS A 54 1.78 -6.40 2.22
N GLU A 55 2.46 -7.38 1.61
CA GLU A 55 3.84 -7.73 1.98
C GLU A 55 4.84 -6.62 1.62
N ALA A 56 4.55 -5.90 0.54
CA ALA A 56 5.31 -4.76 0.04
C ALA A 56 4.32 -3.71 -0.52
N PRO A 57 4.73 -2.45 -0.73
CA PRO A 57 3.83 -1.37 -1.15
C PRO A 57 3.50 -1.43 -2.65
N ASP A 58 2.85 -2.51 -3.06
CA ASP A 58 2.36 -2.75 -4.41
C ASP A 58 1.06 -3.56 -4.35
N GLU A 59 0.08 -3.22 -5.19
CA GLU A 59 -1.24 -3.88 -5.23
C GLU A 59 -1.15 -5.40 -5.53
N ALA A 60 -0.13 -5.82 -6.27
CA ALA A 60 0.13 -7.24 -6.53
C ALA A 60 0.55 -8.01 -5.27
N CYS A 61 1.01 -7.31 -4.23
CA CYS A 61 1.49 -7.89 -2.98
C CYS A 61 0.41 -8.02 -1.90
N ALA A 62 -0.87 -7.93 -2.28
CA ALA A 62 -2.00 -8.01 -1.37
C ALA A 62 -2.16 -9.36 -0.68
N ASN A 63 -2.23 -9.35 0.65
CA ASN A 63 -2.66 -10.47 1.46
C ASN A 63 -4.18 -10.45 1.66
N LYS A 64 -4.88 -11.31 0.92
CA LYS A 64 -6.36 -11.38 0.95
C LYS A 64 -6.95 -11.95 2.25
N LYS A 65 -6.12 -12.42 3.18
CA LYS A 65 -6.58 -13.01 4.45
C LYS A 65 -6.49 -12.01 5.62
N ILE A 66 -5.62 -11.02 5.54
CA ILE A 66 -5.37 -10.06 6.61
C ILE A 66 -5.90 -8.71 6.17
N PHE A 67 -6.88 -8.20 6.90
CA PHE A 67 -7.48 -6.90 6.63
C PHE A 67 -7.98 -6.26 7.91
N VAL A 68 -8.11 -4.94 7.83
CA VAL A 68 -8.77 -4.09 8.83
C VAL A 68 -9.98 -3.41 8.18
N ILE A 69 -10.86 -2.87 9.02
CA ILE A 69 -12.07 -2.16 8.61
C ILE A 69 -12.09 -0.74 9.17
N PRO A 70 -12.92 0.18 8.62
CA PRO A 70 -13.04 1.53 9.16
C PRO A 70 -13.32 1.52 10.66
N GLY A 71 -12.59 2.36 11.40
CA GLY A 71 -12.65 2.42 12.85
C GLY A 71 -11.59 1.59 13.58
N ASP A 72 -10.90 0.66 12.92
CA ASP A 72 -9.75 -0.03 13.51
C ASP A 72 -8.59 0.94 13.74
N SER A 73 -7.84 0.73 14.82
CA SER A 73 -6.65 1.51 15.16
C SER A 73 -5.39 0.79 14.69
N LEU A 74 -4.45 1.57 14.16
CA LEU A 74 -3.16 1.11 13.66
C LEU A 74 -2.04 1.87 14.39
N THR A 75 -0.88 1.23 14.51
CA THR A 75 0.38 1.94 14.76
C THR A 75 1.07 2.14 13.42
N VAL A 76 1.41 3.37 13.07
CA VAL A 76 2.08 3.70 11.80
C VAL A 76 3.57 3.90 12.07
N TYR A 77 4.41 3.13 11.37
CA TYR A 77 5.85 3.16 11.52
C TYR A 77 6.54 3.99 10.45
N SER A 78 6.10 3.87 9.20
CA SER A 78 6.76 4.53 8.09
C SER A 78 5.77 4.92 7.00
N SER A 79 6.18 5.86 6.15
CA SER A 79 5.45 6.26 4.93
C SER A 79 6.43 6.30 3.79
N LEU A 80 6.04 5.81 2.61
CA LEU A 80 6.81 6.10 1.40
C LEU A 80 6.94 7.62 1.19
N GLU A 81 8.02 8.02 0.52
CA GLU A 81 8.27 9.44 0.19
C GLU A 81 7.16 10.07 -0.65
N ASP A 82 6.46 9.27 -1.45
CA ASP A 82 5.31 9.70 -2.25
C ASP A 82 3.97 9.63 -1.50
N GLU A 83 4.01 9.31 -0.21
CA GLU A 83 2.88 9.23 0.71
C GLU A 83 1.77 8.28 0.27
N SER A 84 2.07 7.35 -0.64
CA SER A 84 1.04 6.47 -1.23
C SER A 84 0.77 5.20 -0.41
N TRP A 85 1.70 4.85 0.47
CA TRP A 85 1.67 3.64 1.31
C TRP A 85 2.24 3.90 2.70
N LEU A 86 1.65 3.23 3.69
CA LEU A 86 2.07 3.25 5.08
C LEU A 86 2.45 1.84 5.53
N GLU A 87 3.56 1.72 6.23
CA GLU A 87 3.87 0.51 6.99
C GLU A 87 3.24 0.64 8.38
N VAL A 88 2.43 -0.35 8.74
CA VAL A 88 1.61 -0.30 9.94
C VAL A 88 1.66 -1.62 10.69
N ASN A 89 1.41 -1.55 11.99
CA ASN A 89 1.06 -2.70 12.81
C ASN A 89 -0.40 -2.62 13.27
N PHE A 90 -1.06 -3.78 13.25
CA PHE A 90 -2.39 -4.00 13.77
C PHE A 90 -2.37 -5.13 14.79
N ILE A 91 -2.92 -4.86 15.98
CA ILE A 91 -3.16 -5.88 17.00
C ILE A 91 -4.65 -6.21 16.97
N ALA A 92 -4.97 -7.42 16.52
CA ALA A 92 -6.33 -7.91 16.47
C ALA A 92 -6.90 -8.11 17.87
N LYS A 93 -8.23 -8.21 17.97
CA LYS A 93 -8.92 -8.48 19.25
C LYS A 93 -8.51 -9.82 19.89
N SER A 94 -8.02 -10.77 19.09
CA SER A 94 -7.45 -12.03 19.56
C SER A 94 -6.09 -11.86 20.24
N GLY A 95 -5.43 -10.71 20.05
CA GLY A 95 -4.04 -10.47 20.45
C GLY A 95 -3.02 -10.79 19.36
N ASP A 96 -3.45 -11.32 18.21
CA ASP A 96 -2.56 -11.53 17.07
C ASP A 96 -2.06 -10.19 16.53
N ASP A 97 -0.77 -10.14 16.21
CA ASP A 97 -0.08 -8.98 15.67
C ASP A 97 0.15 -9.17 14.16
N TYR A 98 -0.01 -8.08 13.41
CA TYR A 98 0.18 -8.07 11.96
C TYR A 98 0.89 -6.78 11.55
N THR A 99 2.08 -6.93 10.96
CA THR A 99 2.81 -5.82 10.34
C THR A 99 2.79 -5.95 8.82
N GLY A 100 2.63 -4.83 8.12
CA GLY A 100 2.70 -4.77 6.66
C GLY A 100 2.26 -3.44 6.10
N TRP A 101 2.09 -3.40 4.78
CA TRP A 101 1.78 -2.17 4.03
C TRP A 101 0.29 -2.01 3.75
N VAL A 102 -0.20 -0.78 3.90
CA VAL A 102 -1.58 -0.39 3.57
C VAL A 102 -1.59 0.92 2.77
N LYS A 103 -2.65 1.13 2.00
CA LYS A 103 -2.85 2.38 1.25
C LYS A 103 -3.02 3.56 2.23
N ALA A 104 -2.23 4.61 2.02
CA ALA A 104 -2.20 5.76 2.93
C ALA A 104 -3.52 6.55 2.95
N ASP A 105 -4.19 6.68 1.79
CA ASP A 105 -5.50 7.34 1.65
C ASP A 105 -6.64 6.64 2.40
N ARG A 106 -6.37 5.49 3.02
CA ARG A 106 -7.30 4.71 3.84
C ARG A 106 -7.01 4.82 5.33
N VAL A 107 -6.05 5.65 5.74
CA VAL A 107 -5.65 5.83 7.14
C VAL A 107 -5.54 7.32 7.45
N GLU A 108 -6.31 7.78 8.42
CA GLU A 108 -6.13 9.09 9.04
C GLU A 108 -4.99 8.97 10.07
N ILE A 109 -3.89 9.69 9.84
CA ILE A 109 -2.74 9.72 10.75
C ILE A 109 -2.98 10.77 11.82
N GLY A 110 -2.90 10.35 13.08
CA GLY A 110 -3.01 11.24 14.24
C GLY A 110 -1.71 12.01 14.49
N ALA A 111 -1.81 13.02 15.35
CA ALA A 111 -0.67 13.83 15.74
C ALA A 111 0.44 12.98 16.40
N ALA A 112 1.69 13.36 16.15
CA ALA A 112 2.82 12.78 16.84
C ALA A 112 2.72 13.02 18.35
N TYR A 113 3.18 12.05 19.14
CA TYR A 113 3.19 12.18 20.59
C TYR A 113 4.05 13.39 21.00
N GLY A 114 3.45 14.32 21.76
CA GLY A 114 4.11 15.55 22.20
C GLY A 114 4.06 16.70 21.20
N ALA A 115 3.35 16.57 20.08
CA ALA A 115 3.07 17.70 19.19
C ALA A 115 2.26 18.79 19.92
N PRO A 116 2.53 20.08 19.66
CA PRO A 116 1.72 21.19 20.17
C PRO A 116 0.24 21.00 19.77
N ALA A 117 -0.68 21.42 20.63
CA ALA A 117 -2.12 21.26 20.40
C ALA A 117 -2.66 22.03 19.16
N ASP A 118 -1.86 22.96 18.62
CA ASP A 118 -2.26 23.82 17.50
C ASP A 118 -2.00 23.18 16.12
N ASP A 119 -1.35 22.01 16.06
CA ASP A 119 -0.98 21.32 14.80
C ASP A 119 -1.91 20.12 14.47
N ALA A 120 -2.97 19.91 15.25
CA ALA A 120 -3.97 18.87 15.01
C ALA A 120 -5.18 19.46 14.27
N GLN A 121 -5.10 19.60 12.95
CA GLN A 121 -6.20 20.12 12.13
C GLN A 121 -6.39 19.39 10.80
#